data_AF-A0A1W1HE83-F1
#
_entry.id   AF-A0A1W1HE83-F1
#
_cell.length_a   1.000
_cell.length_b   1.000
_cell.length_c   1.000
_cell.angle_alpha   90.00
_cell.angle_beta   90.00
_cell.angle_gamma   90.00
#
_symmetry.space_group_name_H-M   'P 1'
#
loop_
_entity.id
_entity.type
_entity.pdbx_description
1 polymer ?
#
loop_
_entity_poly.entity_id
_entity_poly.type
_entity_poly.pdbx_seq_one_letter_code
_entity_poly.pdbx_strand_id
1 'polypeptide(L)' 'MIDLPEPYLVWFSQKGFPNGKLGQMLQMVHEIKVNGLEYLLKPLRNIKR' A
#
# COMPACT_ATOMS: atom_id res chain seq x y z
N MET A 1 5.76 -1.40 11.81
CA MET A 1 5.14 -0.54 10.80
C MET A 1 5.33 -1.22 9.46
N ILE A 2 4.32 -1.27 8.59
CA ILE A 2 4.56 -1.57 7.16
C ILE A 2 5.16 -0.27 6.59
N ASP A 3 6.41 0.02 6.95
CA ASP A 3 7.18 1.12 6.36
C ASP A 3 7.71 0.59 5.03
N LEU A 4 6.80 0.26 4.12
CA LEU A 4 7.24 -0.05 2.77
C LEU A 4 7.77 1.27 2.20
N PRO A 5 9.06 1.33 1.82
CA PRO A 5 9.63 2.57 1.32
C PRO A 5 8.84 3.02 0.09
N GLU A 6 8.48 4.28 0.05
CA GLU A 6 7.79 4.90 -1.09
C GLU A 6 8.47 4.63 -2.44
N PRO A 7 9.83 4.64 -2.55
CA PRO A 7 10.51 4.28 -3.79
C PRO A 7 10.17 2.88 -4.31
N TYR A 8 9.83 1.95 -3.41
CA TYR A 8 9.54 0.57 -3.77
C TYR A 8 8.16 0.44 -4.42
N LEU A 9 7.18 1.18 -3.92
CA LEU A 9 5.85 1.24 -4.52
C LEU A 9 5.87 2.00 -5.85
N VAL A 10 6.65 3.08 -5.94
CA VAL A 10 6.83 3.82 -7.20
C VAL A 10 7.50 2.94 -8.27
N TRP A 11 8.53 2.17 -7.89
CA TRP A 11 9.18 1.22 -8.80
C TRP A 11 8.20 0.15 -9.32
N PHE A 12 7.38 -0.42 -8.43
CA PHE A 12 6.32 -1.35 -8.85
C PHE A 12 5.24 -0.68 -9.70
N SER A 13 4.89 0.58 -9.44
CA SER A 13 3.96 1.32 -10.28
C SER A 13 4.49 1.53 -11.70
N GLN A 14 5.82 1.56 -11.88
CA GLN A 14 6.46 1.67 -13.20
C GLN A 14 6.68 0.32 -13.88
N LYS A 15 7.02 -0.73 -13.12
CA LYS A 15 7.29 -2.09 -13.62
C LYS A 15 6.03 -2.96 -13.78
N GLY A 16 4.96 -2.63 -13.06
CA GLY A 16 3.78 -3.47 -12.86
C GLY A 16 3.84 -4.21 -11.52
N PHE A 17 2.69 -4.28 -10.84
CA PHE A 17 2.54 -5.05 -9.61
C PHE A 17 2.48 -6.56 -9.91
N PRO A 18 2.99 -7.42 -9.01
CA PRO A 18 2.93 -8.87 -9.19
C PRO A 18 1.48 -9.37 -9.25
N ASN A 19 1.19 -10.38 -10.07
CA ASN A 19 -0.16 -10.94 -10.12
C ASN A 19 -0.57 -11.62 -8.81
N GLY A 20 -1.87 -11.57 -8.52
CA GLY A 20 -2.47 -12.18 -7.33
C GLY A 20 -2.66 -11.22 -6.16
N LYS A 21 -3.03 -11.79 -5.00
CA LYS A 21 -3.50 -11.03 -3.83
C LYS A 21 -2.46 -10.03 -3.32
N LEU A 22 -1.18 -10.37 -3.37
CA LEU A 22 -0.11 -9.49 -2.90
C LEU A 22 0.02 -8.22 -3.75
N GLY A 23 0.02 -8.32 -5.08
CA GLY A 23 0.11 -7.13 -5.92
C GLY A 23 -1.13 -6.26 -5.84
N GLN A 24 -2.31 -6.85 -5.70
CA GLN A 24 -3.53 -6.08 -5.43
C GLN A 24 -3.44 -5.29 -4.13
N MET A 25 -2.89 -5.90 -3.07
CA MET A 25 -2.64 -5.20 -1.79
C MET A 25 -1.60 -4.08 -1.96
N LEU A 26 -0.51 -4.33 -2.69
CA LEU A 26 0.53 -3.32 -2.95
C LEU A 26 0.00 -2.14 -3.77
N GLN A 27 -0.80 -2.41 -4.80
CA GLN A 27 -1.45 -1.39 -5.61
C GLN A 27 -2.38 -0.51 -4.76
N MET A 28 -3.19 -1.14 -3.89
CA MET A 28 -4.07 -0.41 -2.98
C MET A 28 -3.28 0.46 -2.00
N VAL A 29 -2.17 -0.05 -1.44
CA VAL A 29 -1.29 0.74 -0.57
C VAL A 29 -0.64 1.91 -1.33
N HIS A 30 -0.23 1.70 -2.59
CA HIS A 30 0.31 2.77 -3.43
C HIS A 30 -0.73 3.88 -3.66
N GLU A 31 -1.97 3.53 -4.03
CA GLU A 31 -3.02 4.54 -4.24
C GLU A 31 -3.35 5.31 -2.95
N ILE A 32 -3.39 4.63 -1.81
CA ILE A 32 -3.62 5.26 -0.51
C ILE A 32 -2.51 6.29 -0.22
N LYS A 33 -1.25 5.96 -0.52
CA LYS A 33 -0.12 6.87 -0.32
C LYS A 33 -0.13 8.06 -1.27
N VAL A 34 -0.31 7.82 -2.58
CA VAL A 34 -0.33 8.88 -3.59
C VAL A 34 -1.45 9.89 -3.34
N ASN A 35 -2.60 9.44 -2.82
CA ASN A 35 -3.72 10.31 -2.49
C ASN A 35 -3.70 10.87 -1.05
N GLY A 36 -2.68 10.55 -0.24
CA GLY A 36 -2.59 10.97 1.17
C GLY A 36 -3.69 10.38 2.08
N LEU A 37 -4.29 9.26 1.68
CA LEU A 37 -5.39 8.60 2.38
C LEU A 37 -4.92 7.68 3.52
N GLU A 38 -3.69 7.83 4.01
CA GLU A 38 -3.10 6.97 5.05
C GLU A 38 -3.90 6.97 6.35
N TYR A 39 -4.70 8.02 6.58
CA TYR A 39 -5.64 8.08 7.71
C TYR A 39 -6.70 6.97 7.68
N LEU A 40 -7.08 6.45 6.50
CA LEU A 40 -8.01 5.32 6.37
C LEU A 40 -7.43 4.02 6.94
N LEU A 41 -6.10 3.90 6.99
CA LEU A 41 -5.43 2.74 7.58
C LEU A 41 -5.34 2.83 9.11
N LYS A 42 -5.48 4.02 9.70
CA LYS A 42 -5.45 4.22 11.16
C LYS A 42 -6.50 3.40 11.91
N PRO A 43 -7.80 3.41 11.55
CA PRO A 43 -8.80 2.60 12.25
C PRO A 43 -8.57 1.10 12.06
N LEU A 44 -8.10 0.66 10.88
CA LEU A 44 -7.80 -0.75 10.61
C LEU A 44 -6.66 -1.28 11.50
N ARG A 45 -5.69 -0.43 11.82
CA ARG A 45 -4.56 -0.79 12.70
C ARG A 45 -4.97 -1.04 14.16
N ASN A 46 -6.12 -0.49 14.56
CA ASN A 46 -6.70 -0.68 15.89
C ASN A 46 -7.66 -1.86 15.95
N ILE A 47 -7.92 -2.56 14.84
CA ILE A 47 -8.62 -3.85 14.83
C ILE A 47 -7.62 -4.93 15.31
N LYS A 48 -7.27 -4.89 16.60
CA LYS A 48 -6.76 -6.08 17.29
C LYS A 48 -7.96 -6.97 17.60
N ARG A 49 -8.06 -8.10 16.91
CA ARG A 49 -8.79 -9.27 17.43
C ARG A 49 -7.80 -10.15 18.18
#